data_AF-A0A0M5MJW4-F1
#
_entry.id   AF-A0A0M5MJW4-F1
#
_cell.length_a   1.000
_cell.length_b   1.000
_cell.length_c   1.000
_cell.angle_alpha   90.00
_cell.angle_beta   90.00
_cell.angle_gamma   90.00
#
_symmetry.space_group_name_H-M   'P 1'
#
loop_
_entity.id
_entity.type
_entity.pdbx_description
1 polymer ?
#
loop_
_entity_poly.entity_id
_entity_poly.type
_entity_poly.pdbx_seq_one_letter_code
_entity_poly.pdbx_strand_id
1 'polypeptide(L)'
;MSEATTMDKENFVTCDLLDAHPESQVCLPNIEGKSFYSFGGKDRFCGEIVTVKCFEDNSRVKELLNSDGTDKNGDGKVLVVDGGGSMRCALLGDMIAESAIVNGWAGVVIYGCVRDVDDMAQMELGVMALGCIPRKSNRRDEGQTDIEISFGDLTLNSGMFIYADNNGMIASDSALL
;
A
#
# COMPACT_ATOMS: atom_id res chain seq x y z
N MET A 1 1.07 -31.53 18.99
CA MET A 1 0.04 -30.97 18.10
C MET A 1 -0.10 -29.53 18.52
N SER A 2 0.58 -28.61 17.83
CA SER A 2 0.46 -27.18 18.11
C SER A 2 -0.96 -26.74 17.77
N GLU A 3 -1.60 -26.00 18.67
CA GLU A 3 -2.85 -25.31 18.37
C GLU A 3 -2.62 -24.44 17.13
N ALA A 4 -3.44 -24.62 16.09
CA ALA A 4 -3.42 -23.73 14.93
C ALA A 4 -3.87 -22.36 15.44
N THR A 5 -2.92 -21.44 15.61
CA THR A 5 -3.23 -20.04 15.89
C THR A 5 -4.12 -19.54 14.77
N THR A 6 -5.34 -19.11 15.09
CA THR A 6 -6.23 -18.49 14.10
C THR A 6 -5.51 -17.30 13.49
N MET A 7 -5.38 -17.31 12.16
CA MET A 7 -4.73 -16.24 11.43
C MET A 7 -5.62 -15.00 11.44
N ASP A 8 -5.04 -13.85 11.77
CA ASP A 8 -5.71 -12.56 11.84
C ASP A 8 -4.84 -11.46 11.22
N LYS A 9 -5.33 -10.23 11.22
CA LYS A 9 -4.65 -9.08 10.59
C LYS A 9 -3.31 -8.72 11.26
N GLU A 10 -3.10 -9.15 12.49
CA GLU A 10 -1.88 -8.87 13.27
C GLU A 10 -0.81 -9.95 13.10
N ASN A 11 -1.19 -11.17 12.69
CA ASN A 11 -0.29 -12.32 12.66
C ASN A 11 -0.18 -13.06 11.31
N PHE A 12 -0.93 -12.66 10.28
CA PHE A 12 -0.86 -13.32 8.98
C PHE A 12 0.53 -13.26 8.34
N VAL A 13 0.80 -14.23 7.48
CA VAL A 13 1.97 -14.29 6.60
C VAL A 13 1.46 -14.48 5.18
N THR A 14 1.99 -13.72 4.23
CA THR A 14 1.52 -13.77 2.83
C THR A 14 1.72 -15.14 2.20
N CYS A 15 2.76 -15.88 2.59
CA CYS A 15 2.99 -17.26 2.17
C CYS A 15 1.84 -18.20 2.55
N ASP A 16 1.38 -18.15 3.80
CA ASP A 16 0.30 -19.02 4.29
C ASP A 16 -1.04 -18.65 3.63
N LEU A 17 -1.29 -17.36 3.42
CA LEU A 17 -2.46 -16.89 2.66
C LEU A 17 -2.43 -17.38 1.21
N LEU A 18 -1.28 -17.30 0.55
CA LEU A 18 -1.15 -17.75 -0.84
C LEU A 18 -1.28 -19.27 -0.98
N ASP A 19 -0.73 -20.04 -0.04
CA ASP A 19 -0.89 -21.50 -0.01
C ASP A 19 -2.36 -21.91 0.19
N ALA A 20 -3.12 -21.15 0.98
CA ALA A 20 -4.56 -21.34 1.18
C ALA A 20 -5.43 -20.83 0.02
N HIS A 21 -4.95 -19.80 -0.70
CA HIS A 21 -5.67 -19.09 -1.77
C HIS A 21 -4.80 -18.94 -3.03
N PRO A 22 -4.47 -20.04 -3.73
CA PRO A 22 -3.54 -20.05 -4.86
C PRO A 22 -4.03 -19.26 -6.09
N GLU A 23 -5.32 -18.88 -6.12
CA GLU A 23 -5.92 -18.00 -7.12
C GLU A 23 -5.56 -16.51 -6.92
N SER A 24 -5.01 -16.13 -5.76
CA SER A 24 -4.64 -14.76 -5.45
C SER A 24 -3.55 -14.27 -6.42
N GLN A 25 -3.63 -12.99 -6.78
CA GLN A 25 -2.59 -12.34 -7.57
C GLN A 25 -1.35 -12.13 -6.72
N VAL A 26 -0.16 -12.29 -7.31
CA VAL A 26 1.13 -12.14 -6.61
C VAL A 26 1.91 -11.01 -7.24
N CYS A 27 2.37 -10.07 -6.43
CA CYS A 27 3.26 -9.01 -6.90
C CYS A 27 4.63 -9.59 -7.22
N LEU A 28 5.09 -9.42 -8.46
CA LEU A 28 6.42 -9.88 -8.85
C LEU A 28 7.52 -9.08 -8.13
N PRO A 29 8.62 -9.73 -7.69
CA PRO A 29 9.65 -9.10 -6.88
C PRO A 29 10.49 -8.07 -7.66
N ASN A 30 10.41 -8.07 -8.99
CA ASN A 30 11.12 -7.14 -9.86
C ASN A 30 10.22 -6.63 -10.99
N ILE A 31 10.07 -5.32 -11.05
CA ILE A 31 9.27 -4.60 -12.05
C ILE A 31 10.24 -3.66 -12.78
N GLU A 32 10.65 -4.03 -13.99
CA GLU A 32 11.59 -3.24 -14.79
C GLU A 32 12.89 -2.87 -14.04
N GLY A 33 13.44 -3.80 -13.25
CA GLY A 33 14.64 -3.57 -12.45
C GLY A 33 14.41 -2.90 -11.10
N LYS A 34 13.16 -2.69 -10.68
CA LYS A 34 12.77 -2.05 -9.41
C LYS A 34 12.09 -3.07 -8.50
N SER A 35 12.28 -2.93 -7.19
CA SER A 35 11.67 -3.79 -6.17
C SER A 35 10.99 -2.93 -5.10
N PHE A 36 9.99 -3.48 -4.43
CA PHE A 36 9.36 -2.83 -3.29
C PHE A 36 10.22 -2.99 -2.02
N TYR A 37 10.16 -1.97 -1.17
CA TYR A 37 10.78 -1.92 0.15
C TYR A 37 9.74 -1.45 1.16
N SER A 38 9.84 -1.97 2.39
CA SER A 38 9.07 -1.46 3.52
C SER A 38 9.72 -0.20 4.09
N PHE A 39 8.92 0.83 4.31
CA PHE A 39 9.33 2.11 4.90
C PHE A 39 8.49 2.52 6.11
N GLY A 40 7.38 1.84 6.36
CA GLY A 40 6.51 2.09 7.51
C GLY A 40 6.98 1.31 8.75
N GLY A 41 6.49 1.68 9.93
CA GLY A 41 6.78 0.94 11.17
C GLY A 41 6.04 -0.39 11.28
N LYS A 42 5.03 -0.64 10.43
CA LYS A 42 4.35 -1.94 10.35
C LYS A 42 4.98 -2.81 9.27
N ASP A 43 5.59 -3.92 9.70
CA ASP A 43 6.17 -4.95 8.84
C ASP A 43 5.11 -5.77 8.06
N ARG A 44 3.85 -5.69 8.48
CA ARG A 44 2.71 -6.31 7.81
C ARG A 44 1.48 -5.44 7.89
N PHE A 45 0.67 -5.46 6.84
CA PHE A 45 -0.60 -4.75 6.78
C PHE A 45 -1.47 -5.30 5.67
N CYS A 46 -2.78 -5.14 5.82
CA CYS A 46 -3.75 -5.55 4.82
C CYS A 46 -5.01 -4.71 4.91
N GLY A 47 -5.84 -4.74 3.88
CA GLY A 47 -7.15 -4.09 3.90
C GLY A 47 -7.80 -4.01 2.53
N GLU A 48 -9.05 -3.55 2.53
CA GLU A 48 -9.75 -3.17 1.30
C GLU A 48 -8.99 -2.02 0.63
N ILE A 49 -8.80 -2.11 -0.69
CA ILE A 49 -7.97 -1.16 -1.42
C ILE A 49 -8.78 0.02 -1.94
N VAL A 50 -8.15 1.19 -1.92
CA VAL A 50 -8.54 2.37 -2.70
C VAL A 50 -7.43 2.65 -3.69
N THR A 51 -7.79 2.87 -4.96
CA THR A 51 -6.83 3.01 -6.05
C THR A 51 -6.63 4.46 -6.46
N VAL A 52 -5.39 4.83 -6.76
CA VAL A 52 -5.01 6.13 -7.34
C VAL A 52 -4.04 5.90 -8.47
N LYS A 53 -4.27 6.59 -9.60
CA LYS A 53 -3.29 6.73 -10.67
C LYS A 53 -2.87 8.18 -10.80
N CYS A 54 -1.57 8.43 -10.70
CA CYS A 54 -1.01 9.76 -10.86
C CYS A 54 0.41 9.69 -11.45
N PHE A 55 0.98 10.85 -11.79
CA PHE A 55 2.36 10.92 -12.26
C PHE A 55 3.04 12.17 -11.71
N GLU A 56 3.95 11.96 -10.75
CA GLU A 56 4.75 13.03 -10.12
C GLU A 56 3.91 14.16 -9.51
N ASP A 57 2.71 13.80 -9.07
CA ASP A 57 1.74 14.67 -8.40
C ASP A 57 1.06 13.84 -7.29
N ASN A 58 1.11 14.33 -6.05
CA ASN A 58 0.47 13.68 -4.92
C ASN A 58 -0.80 14.37 -4.41
N SER A 59 -1.43 15.22 -5.21
CA SER A 59 -2.69 15.88 -4.83
C SER A 59 -3.77 14.88 -4.42
N ARG A 60 -4.06 13.86 -5.25
CA ARG A 60 -5.07 12.83 -4.94
C ARG A 60 -4.66 11.90 -3.80
N VAL A 61 -3.36 11.59 -3.69
CA VAL A 61 -2.81 10.80 -2.57
C VAL A 61 -3.04 11.53 -1.24
N LYS A 62 -2.70 12.82 -1.17
CA LYS A 62 -2.92 13.63 0.04
C LYS A 62 -4.41 13.73 0.37
N GLU A 63 -5.25 13.99 -0.63
CA GLU A 63 -6.69 14.12 -0.45
C GLU A 63 -7.31 12.88 0.18
N LEU A 64 -7.01 11.69 -0.35
CA LEU A 64 -7.56 10.44 0.14
C LEU A 64 -7.02 10.05 1.52
N LEU A 65 -5.72 10.22 1.78
CA LEU A 65 -5.13 9.96 3.10
C LEU A 65 -5.58 10.96 4.18
N ASN A 66 -6.28 12.03 3.79
CA ASN A 66 -6.95 12.97 4.69
C ASN A 66 -8.48 12.75 4.76
N SER A 67 -8.97 11.66 4.17
CA SER A 67 -10.36 11.20 4.27
C SER A 67 -10.45 9.92 5.11
N ASP A 68 -11.67 9.50 5.45
CA ASP A 68 -11.93 8.29 6.23
C ASP A 68 -11.28 7.04 5.59
N GLY A 69 -10.28 6.51 6.29
CA GLY A 69 -9.50 5.36 5.88
C GLY A 69 -10.07 4.04 6.35
N THR A 70 -11.29 4.01 6.90
CA THR A 70 -11.92 2.78 7.38
C THR A 70 -12.93 2.19 6.39
N ASP A 71 -13.09 0.87 6.40
CA ASP A 71 -14.13 0.16 5.66
C ASP A 71 -15.46 0.13 6.44
N LYS A 72 -16.47 -0.56 5.89
CA LYS A 72 -17.80 -0.68 6.51
C LYS A 72 -17.81 -1.40 7.87
N ASN A 73 -16.75 -2.15 8.19
CA ASN A 73 -16.59 -2.88 9.44
C ASN A 73 -15.72 -2.10 10.45
N GLY A 74 -15.20 -0.93 10.06
CA GLY A 74 -14.30 -0.12 10.88
C GLY A 74 -12.83 -0.53 10.75
N ASP A 75 -12.50 -1.39 9.79
CA ASP A 75 -11.13 -1.83 9.55
C ASP A 75 -10.38 -0.87 8.62
N GLY A 76 -9.08 -0.70 8.85
CA GLY A 76 -8.27 0.16 8.01
C GLY A 76 -8.15 -0.33 6.56
N LYS A 77 -8.33 0.59 5.62
CA LYS A 77 -8.11 0.41 4.17
C LYS A 77 -6.63 0.58 3.81
N VAL A 78 -6.28 0.15 2.61
CA VAL A 78 -4.95 0.36 2.02
C VAL A 78 -5.05 1.23 0.78
N LEU A 79 -4.29 2.33 0.75
CA LEU A 79 -4.22 3.17 -0.46
C LEU A 79 -3.16 2.57 -1.40
N VAL A 80 -3.56 2.22 -2.62
CA VAL A 80 -2.64 1.71 -3.65
C VAL A 80 -2.48 2.75 -4.75
N VAL A 81 -1.25 3.20 -4.95
CA VAL A 81 -0.90 4.32 -5.83
C VAL A 81 -0.06 3.81 -7.00
N ASP A 82 -0.62 3.84 -8.20
CA ASP A 82 0.15 3.80 -9.45
C ASP A 82 0.73 5.20 -9.73
N GLY A 83 1.99 5.39 -9.31
CA GLY A 83 2.76 6.61 -9.57
C GLY A 83 3.56 6.57 -10.89
N GLY A 84 3.28 5.61 -11.76
CA GLY A 84 4.04 5.33 -12.99
C GLY A 84 5.47 4.85 -12.74
N GLY A 85 5.80 4.42 -11.52
CA GLY A 85 7.12 3.91 -11.17
C GLY A 85 8.23 4.96 -11.31
N SER A 86 7.88 6.25 -11.18
CA SER A 86 8.86 7.34 -11.25
C SER A 86 9.77 7.32 -10.03
N MET A 87 11.07 7.44 -10.29
CA MET A 87 12.12 7.56 -9.27
C MET A 87 12.61 9.00 -9.09
N ARG A 88 11.89 10.00 -9.60
CA ARG A 88 12.38 11.39 -9.65
C ARG A 88 11.79 12.30 -8.57
N CYS A 89 10.67 11.91 -7.94
CA CYS A 89 10.10 12.60 -6.80
C CYS A 89 9.30 11.65 -5.89
N ALA A 90 9.13 12.05 -4.64
CA ALA A 90 8.34 11.35 -3.65
C ALA A 90 6.85 11.71 -3.74
N LEU A 91 5.98 10.69 -3.60
CA LEU A 91 4.53 10.83 -3.54
C LEU A 91 4.00 10.84 -2.10
N LEU A 92 4.76 10.30 -1.14
CA LEU A 92 4.44 10.30 0.28
C LEU A 92 5.64 10.78 1.11
N GLY A 93 5.36 11.52 2.17
CA GLY A 93 6.30 11.88 3.23
C GLY A 93 5.58 11.85 4.58
N ASP A 94 6.34 12.08 5.65
CA ASP A 94 5.92 12.04 7.06
C ASP A 94 4.54 12.68 7.33
N MET A 95 4.34 13.94 6.96
CA MET A 95 3.10 14.68 7.27
C MET A 95 1.84 14.05 6.65
N ILE A 96 1.99 13.41 5.48
CA ILE A 96 0.86 12.76 4.81
C ILE A 96 0.65 11.37 5.41
N ALA A 97 1.71 10.68 5.80
CA ALA A 97 1.63 9.41 6.51
C ALA A 97 0.98 9.57 7.90
N GLU A 98 1.31 10.63 8.64
CA GLU A 98 0.65 10.97 9.90
C GLU A 98 -0.85 11.20 9.72
N SER A 99 -1.24 11.92 8.65
CA SER A 99 -2.65 12.11 8.29
C SER A 99 -3.34 10.77 8.04
N ALA A 100 -2.69 9.82 7.35
CA ALA A 100 -3.24 8.50 7.09
C ALA A 100 -3.56 7.76 8.40
N ILE A 101 -2.64 7.80 9.37
CA ILE A 101 -2.82 7.17 10.69
C ILE A 101 -4.00 7.78 11.44
N VAL A 102 -4.06 9.12 11.50
CA VAL A 102 -5.14 9.85 12.18
C VAL A 102 -6.51 9.49 11.58
N ASN A 103 -6.56 9.21 10.29
CA ASN A 103 -7.80 8.84 9.58
C ASN A 103 -8.03 7.32 9.48
N GLY A 104 -7.24 6.50 10.18
CA GLY A 104 -7.50 5.06 10.33
C GLY A 104 -7.05 4.18 9.15
N TRP A 105 -6.18 4.67 8.28
CA TRP A 105 -5.62 3.85 7.20
C TRP A 105 -4.70 2.75 7.75
N ALA A 106 -4.78 1.54 7.18
CA ALA A 106 -3.91 0.43 7.55
C ALA A 106 -2.53 0.55 6.89
N GLY A 107 -2.47 1.08 5.67
CA GLY A 107 -1.21 1.26 4.96
C GLY A 107 -1.33 1.91 3.59
N VAL A 108 -0.17 2.06 2.94
CA VAL A 108 -0.03 2.66 1.61
C VAL A 108 0.96 1.85 0.78
N VAL A 109 0.58 1.50 -0.44
CA VAL A 109 1.46 0.91 -1.45
C VAL A 109 1.68 1.92 -2.57
N ILE A 110 2.94 2.23 -2.87
CA ILE A 110 3.30 3.26 -3.85
C ILE A 110 4.19 2.65 -4.92
N TYR A 111 3.65 2.48 -6.13
CA TYR A 111 4.45 2.23 -7.32
C TYR A 111 5.16 3.52 -7.75
N GLY A 112 6.19 3.89 -6.99
CA GLY A 112 6.92 5.16 -7.03
C GLY A 112 7.79 5.34 -5.79
N CYS A 113 8.20 6.57 -5.46
CA CYS A 113 9.07 6.85 -4.32
C CYS A 113 8.37 7.54 -3.14
N VAL A 114 9.00 7.43 -1.97
CA VAL A 114 8.67 8.16 -0.74
C VAL A 114 9.84 9.02 -0.26
N ARG A 115 9.65 9.73 0.85
CA ARG A 115 10.70 10.49 1.55
C ARG A 115 10.42 10.52 3.06
N ASP A 116 11.32 11.13 3.82
CA ASP A 116 11.21 11.28 5.28
C ASP A 116 11.13 9.89 5.96
N VAL A 117 11.98 8.96 5.49
CA VAL A 117 11.89 7.52 5.79
C VAL A 117 12.26 7.16 7.22
N ASP A 118 13.13 7.94 7.86
CA ASP A 118 13.52 7.68 9.26
C ASP A 118 12.33 7.93 10.20
N ASP A 119 11.55 8.99 9.95
CA ASP A 119 10.32 9.27 10.68
C ASP A 119 9.24 8.24 10.35
N MET A 120 9.08 7.90 9.06
CA MET A 120 8.09 6.93 8.58
C MET A 120 8.28 5.53 9.18
N ALA A 121 9.53 5.11 9.39
CA ALA A 121 9.85 3.81 9.99
C ALA A 121 9.42 3.70 11.46
N GLN A 122 9.07 4.81 12.12
CA GLN A 122 8.56 4.83 13.49
C GLN A 122 7.03 4.98 13.56
N MET A 123 6.35 5.03 12.41
CA MET A 123 4.90 5.25 12.32
C MET A 123 4.12 3.93 12.30
N GLU A 124 2.97 3.90 12.98
CA GLU A 124 2.02 2.77 13.02
C GLU A 124 1.22 2.60 11.71
N LEU A 125 1.91 2.67 10.57
CA LEU A 125 1.38 2.60 9.22
C LEU A 125 2.23 1.62 8.40
N GLY A 126 1.60 0.76 7.62
CA GLY A 126 2.30 -0.03 6.62
C GLY A 126 2.65 0.82 5.39
N VAL A 127 3.90 0.81 4.93
CA VAL A 127 4.27 1.54 3.70
C VAL A 127 5.19 0.69 2.84
N MET A 128 4.75 0.39 1.62
CA MET A 128 5.58 -0.26 0.59
C MET A 128 5.81 0.70 -0.56
N ALA A 129 7.06 0.91 -0.97
CA ALA A 129 7.40 1.75 -2.12
C ALA A 129 8.64 1.25 -2.88
N LEU A 130 8.87 1.75 -4.10
CA LEU A 130 10.02 1.33 -4.92
C LEU A 130 11.36 1.92 -4.44
N GLY A 131 11.33 2.94 -3.60
CA GLY A 131 12.53 3.60 -3.08
C GLY A 131 12.23 4.93 -2.42
N CYS A 132 13.29 5.64 -2.01
CA CYS A 132 13.19 6.96 -1.40
C CYS A 132 13.96 8.03 -2.18
N ILE A 133 13.47 9.26 -2.16
CA ILE A 133 14.11 10.42 -2.79
C ILE A 133 13.71 11.73 -2.08
N PRO A 134 14.63 12.64 -1.77
CA PRO A 134 14.31 13.86 -1.01
C PRO A 134 13.40 14.85 -1.75
N ARG A 135 13.31 14.76 -3.08
CA ARG A 135 12.53 15.69 -3.91
C ARG A 135 11.03 15.43 -3.74
N LYS A 136 10.27 16.43 -3.30
CA LYS A 136 8.80 16.38 -3.31
C LYS A 136 8.21 16.41 -4.72
N SER A 137 7.03 15.84 -4.90
CA SER A 137 6.20 16.03 -6.10
C SER A 137 5.65 17.46 -6.21
N ASN A 138 5.19 17.81 -7.41
CA ASN A 138 4.54 19.10 -7.67
C ASN A 138 3.03 18.90 -7.72
N ARG A 139 2.31 19.54 -6.80
CA ARG A 139 0.84 19.48 -6.73
C ARG A 139 0.22 20.38 -7.79
N ARG A 140 -0.43 19.76 -8.78
CA ARG A 140 -1.18 20.39 -9.88
C ARG A 140 -2.65 19.98 -9.86
N ASP A 141 -3.07 19.25 -8.83
CA ASP A 141 -4.42 18.71 -8.66
C ASP A 141 -4.80 17.67 -9.72
N GLU A 142 -3.78 17.04 -10.33
CA GLU A 142 -3.90 15.96 -11.30
C GLU A 142 -4.00 14.59 -10.62
N GLY A 143 -4.51 13.60 -11.37
CA GLY A 143 -4.65 12.21 -10.95
C GLY A 143 -6.09 11.71 -11.07
N GLN A 144 -6.23 10.38 -11.06
CA GLN A 144 -7.50 9.67 -11.15
C GLN A 144 -7.62 8.75 -9.92
N THR A 145 -8.82 8.68 -9.35
CA THR A 145 -9.15 7.83 -8.21
C THR A 145 -10.17 6.78 -8.65
N ASP A 146 -10.19 5.64 -7.98
CA ASP A 146 -11.18 4.58 -8.22
C ASP A 146 -11.21 4.08 -9.68
N ILE A 147 -10.02 3.88 -10.24
CA ILE A 147 -9.83 3.28 -11.56
C ILE A 147 -8.97 2.02 -11.45
N GLU A 148 -9.12 1.13 -12.41
CA GLU A 148 -8.22 -0.01 -12.54
C GLU A 148 -6.77 0.46 -12.72
N ILE A 149 -5.86 -0.09 -11.93
CA ILE A 149 -4.42 0.13 -12.03
C ILE A 149 -3.69 -1.21 -12.15
N SER A 150 -2.55 -1.21 -12.84
CA SER A 150 -1.76 -2.42 -13.05
C SER A 150 -0.27 -2.16 -12.92
N PHE A 151 0.40 -2.95 -12.09
CA PHE A 151 1.86 -3.00 -11.96
C PHE A 151 2.27 -4.31 -11.30
N GLY A 152 3.47 -4.81 -11.61
CA GLY A 152 4.02 -5.98 -10.92
C GLY A 152 3.18 -7.24 -11.01
N ASP A 153 2.49 -7.45 -12.15
CA ASP A 153 1.54 -8.54 -12.37
C ASP A 153 0.26 -8.49 -11.50
N LEU A 154 0.05 -7.38 -10.80
CA LEU A 154 -1.22 -7.05 -10.18
C LEU A 154 -2.10 -6.25 -11.15
N THR A 155 -3.39 -6.55 -11.16
CA THR A 155 -4.47 -5.74 -11.73
C THR A 155 -5.49 -5.49 -10.62
N LEU A 156 -5.60 -4.23 -10.21
CA LEU A 156 -6.23 -3.81 -8.97
C LEU A 156 -7.35 -2.81 -9.22
N ASN A 157 -8.49 -3.04 -8.59
CA ASN A 157 -9.66 -2.17 -8.57
C ASN A 157 -10.03 -1.82 -7.13
N SER A 158 -10.54 -0.61 -6.88
CA SER A 158 -11.04 -0.25 -5.54
C SER A 158 -12.09 -1.27 -5.07
N GLY A 159 -12.02 -1.69 -3.80
CA GLY A 159 -12.87 -2.73 -3.22
C GLY A 159 -12.27 -4.15 -3.21
N MET A 160 -11.18 -4.38 -3.95
CA MET A 160 -10.36 -5.59 -3.77
C MET A 160 -9.58 -5.52 -2.44
N PHE A 161 -8.83 -6.57 -2.11
CA PHE A 161 -8.02 -6.64 -0.90
C PHE A 161 -6.55 -6.85 -1.24
N ILE A 162 -5.66 -6.23 -0.47
CA ILE A 162 -4.21 -6.43 -0.57
C ILE A 162 -3.65 -6.83 0.79
N TYR A 163 -2.67 -7.72 0.76
CA TYR A 163 -1.96 -8.23 1.92
C TYR A 163 -0.47 -8.06 1.64
N ALA A 164 0.24 -7.40 2.56
CA ALA A 164 1.65 -7.12 2.43
C ALA A 164 2.38 -7.53 3.71
N ASP A 165 3.50 -8.20 3.54
CA ASP A 165 4.49 -8.43 4.59
C ASP A 165 5.91 -8.36 4.00
N ASN A 166 6.92 -8.72 4.79
CA ASN A 166 8.31 -8.74 4.35
C ASN A 166 8.63 -9.76 3.24
N ASN A 167 7.75 -10.72 2.93
CA ASN A 167 7.95 -11.67 1.84
C ASN A 167 7.48 -11.09 0.50
N GLY A 168 6.44 -10.25 0.51
CA GLY A 168 5.88 -9.66 -0.69
C GLY A 168 4.45 -9.16 -0.51
N MET A 169 3.75 -9.03 -1.64
CA MET A 169 2.35 -8.60 -1.66
C MET A 169 1.52 -9.58 -2.48
N ILE A 170 0.32 -9.88 -2.00
CA ILE A 170 -0.72 -10.59 -2.75
C ILE A 170 -2.01 -9.77 -2.76
N ALA A 171 -2.84 -9.97 -3.76
CA ALA A 171 -4.14 -9.34 -3.87
C ALA A 171 -5.25 -10.34 -4.23
N SER A 172 -6.45 -10.07 -3.73
CA SER A 172 -7.63 -10.93 -3.90
C SER A 172 -8.89 -10.11 -4.14
N ASP A 173 -9.90 -10.71 -4.77
CA ASP A 173 -11.20 -10.06 -5.02
C ASP A 173 -12.08 -9.99 -3.76
N SER A 174 -11.74 -10.76 -2.72
CA SER A 174 -12.46 -10.82 -1.44
C SER A 174 -11.50 -10.89 -0.26
N ALA A 175 -11.98 -10.50 0.92
CA ALA A 175 -11.23 -10.66 2.16
C ALA A 175 -10.88 -12.14 2.42
N LEU A 176 -9.61 -12.39 2.77
CA LEU A 176 -9.04 -13.69 3.13
C LEU A 176 -8.94 -13.90 4.66
N LEU A 177 -9.18 -12.85 5.45
CA LEU A 177 -9.14 -12.83 6.91
C LEU A 177 -10.50 -12.41 7.48
#